data_AF-A0A1Y4W6W7-F1
#
_entry.id   AF-A0A1Y4W6W7-F1
#
_cell.length_a   1.000
_cell.length_b   1.000
_cell.length_c   1.000
_cell.angle_alpha   90.00
_cell.angle_beta   90.00
_cell.angle_gamma   90.00
#
_symmetry.space_group_name_H-M   'P 1'
#
loop_
_entity.id
_entity.type
_entity.pdbx_description
1 polymer ?
#
loop_
_entity_poly.entity_id
_entity_poly.type
_entity_poly.pdbx_seq_one_letter_code
_entity_poly.pdbx_strand_id
1 'polypeptide(L)'
;MAYRKLGRDSAHRKAMLREMTTQLIMNERIVTTETRAKEVRKTAEKMITLGKRGDLASRRKAAAFVRNEVADIHEEKDAVVVKSALQKLFSDVAPRYKDRNGGYTRILKLAVPRKGDAAPMVILELV
;
A
#
# COMPACT_ATOMS: atom_id res chain seq x y z
N MET A 1 5.03 20.82 -3.05
CA MET A 1 4.59 19.92 -1.94
C MET A 1 5.81 19.47 -1.15
N ALA A 2 5.87 19.80 0.15
CA ALA A 2 6.90 19.30 1.03
C ALA A 2 6.77 17.77 1.21
N TYR A 3 7.88 17.04 1.07
CA TYR A 3 7.95 15.60 1.32
C TYR A 3 9.04 15.32 2.37
N ARG A 4 8.83 14.30 3.21
CA ARG A 4 9.85 13.90 4.19
C ARG A 4 11.00 13.18 3.48
N LYS A 5 12.24 13.50 3.85
CA LYS A 5 13.44 12.81 3.34
C LYS A 5 13.62 11.42 3.95
N LEU A 6 13.02 11.13 5.11
CA LEU A 6 13.04 9.83 5.80
C LEU A 6 14.45 9.27 6.08
N GLY A 7 15.45 10.16 6.18
CA GLY A 7 16.86 9.78 6.36
C GLY A 7 17.43 8.95 5.22
N ARG A 8 16.84 9.02 4.02
CA ARG A 8 17.27 8.24 2.84
C ARG A 8 17.48 9.15 1.63
N ASP A 9 18.39 8.72 0.78
CA ASP A 9 18.55 9.24 -0.58
C ASP A 9 17.25 9.08 -1.39
N SER A 10 17.20 9.73 -2.56
CA SER A 10 15.99 9.73 -3.39
C SER A 10 15.67 8.33 -3.93
N ALA A 11 16.68 7.56 -4.33
CA ALA A 11 16.51 6.23 -4.90
C ALA A 11 16.00 5.23 -3.87
N HIS A 12 16.66 5.10 -2.70
CA HIS A 12 16.16 4.17 -1.67
C HIS A 12 14.83 4.62 -1.09
N ARG A 13 14.59 5.93 -0.96
CA ARG A 13 13.27 6.42 -0.50
C ARG A 13 12.16 5.99 -1.45
N LYS A 14 12.38 6.14 -2.77
CA LYS A 14 11.40 5.71 -3.78
C LYS A 14 11.18 4.21 -3.72
N ALA A 15 12.24 3.41 -3.66
CA ALA A 15 12.15 1.95 -3.57
C ALA A 15 11.37 1.51 -2.32
N MET A 16 11.68 2.08 -1.16
CA MET A 16 11.02 1.79 0.11
C MET A 16 9.52 2.17 0.10
N LEU A 17 9.14 3.30 -0.49
CA LEU A 17 7.72 3.68 -0.57
C LEU A 17 6.94 2.74 -1.49
N ARG A 18 7.54 2.30 -2.60
CA ARG A 18 6.95 1.29 -3.50
C ARG A 18 6.73 -0.03 -2.76
N GLU A 19 7.73 -0.47 -2.00
CA GLU A 19 7.69 -1.69 -1.21
C GLU A 19 6.57 -1.65 -0.17
N MET A 20 6.59 -0.66 0.74
CA MET A 20 5.57 -0.56 1.80
C MET A 20 4.15 -0.37 1.25
N THR A 21 3.98 0.31 0.11
CA THR A 21 2.66 0.43 -0.52
C THR A 21 2.20 -0.91 -1.08
N THR A 22 3.10 -1.69 -1.68
CA THR A 22 2.77 -3.03 -2.19
C THR A 22 2.41 -3.95 -1.03
N GLN A 23 3.21 -3.97 0.03
CA GLN A 23 2.92 -4.74 1.25
C GLN A 23 1.57 -4.35 1.90
N LEU A 24 1.21 -3.06 1.90
CA LEU A 24 -0.10 -2.63 2.39
C LEU A 24 -1.25 -3.16 1.53
N ILE A 25 -1.08 -3.20 0.20
CA ILE A 25 -2.10 -3.75 -0.71
C ILE A 25 -2.24 -5.27 -0.50
N MET A 26 -1.13 -5.97 -0.28
CA MET A 26 -1.12 -7.43 -0.09
C MET A 26 -1.73 -7.82 1.26
N ASN A 27 -1.27 -7.20 2.34
CA ASN A 27 -1.63 -7.63 3.70
C ASN A 27 -2.83 -6.86 4.28
N GLU A 28 -3.28 -5.80 3.61
CA GLU A 28 -4.30 -4.84 4.05
C GLU A 28 -3.96 -4.08 5.35
N ARG A 29 -2.93 -4.52 6.09
CA ARG A 29 -2.43 -3.96 7.34
C ARG A 29 -0.93 -4.15 7.46
N ILE A 30 -0.21 -3.10 7.84
CA ILE A 30 1.24 -3.14 8.12
C ILE A 30 1.57 -2.39 9.41
N VAL A 31 2.63 -2.82 10.10
CA VAL A 31 3.18 -2.13 11.27
C VAL A 31 4.49 -1.43 10.89
N THR A 32 4.56 -0.12 11.08
CA THR A 32 5.73 0.68 10.67
C THR A 32 5.90 1.92 11.55
N THR A 33 6.89 2.75 11.28
CA THR A 33 7.07 4.01 12.03
C THR A 33 6.07 5.07 11.58
N GLU A 34 5.67 5.97 12.50
CA GLU A 34 4.69 7.01 12.21
C GLU A 34 5.06 7.87 10.97
N THR A 35 6.34 8.22 10.86
CA THR A 35 6.84 9.04 9.76
C THR A 35 6.76 8.35 8.40
N ARG A 36 7.00 7.02 8.37
CA ARG A 36 6.88 6.21 7.15
C ARG A 36 5.41 6.03 6.77
N ALA A 37 4.56 5.69 7.72
CA ALA A 37 3.12 5.51 7.49
C ALA A 37 2.47 6.75 6.86
N LYS A 38 2.82 7.95 7.35
CA LYS A 38 2.29 9.21 6.80
C LYS A 38 2.71 9.48 5.34
N GLU A 39 3.85 8.98 4.89
CA GLU A 39 4.25 9.08 3.47
C GLU A 39 3.63 7.95 2.63
N VAL A 40 3.59 6.73 3.16
CA VAL A 40 2.94 5.56 2.50
C VAL A 40 1.45 5.81 2.28
N ARG A 41 0.78 6.49 3.23
CA ARG A 41 -0.62 6.92 3.06
C ARG A 41 -0.85 7.68 1.76
N LYS A 42 0.04 8.63 1.42
CA LYS A 42 -0.10 9.44 0.18
C LYS A 42 0.04 8.59 -1.08
N THR A 43 0.95 7.60 -1.06
CA THR A 43 1.16 6.73 -2.22
C THR A 43 0.04 5.70 -2.34
N ALA A 44 -0.39 5.10 -1.23
CA ALA A 44 -1.51 4.17 -1.17
C ALA A 44 -2.82 4.81 -1.65
N GLU A 45 -3.15 6.02 -1.19
CA GLU A 45 -4.36 6.72 -1.62
C GLU A 45 -4.39 6.98 -3.13
N LYS A 46 -3.23 7.31 -3.71
CA LYS A 46 -3.09 7.47 -5.18
C LYS A 46 -3.27 6.15 -5.92
N MET A 47 -2.70 5.06 -5.42
CA MET A 47 -2.83 3.74 -6.06
C MET A 47 -4.28 3.25 -6.04
N ILE A 48 -4.99 3.40 -4.92
CA ILE A 48 -6.41 3.03 -4.81
C ILE A 48 -7.26 3.90 -5.74
N THR A 49 -6.95 5.19 -5.86
CA THR A 49 -7.64 6.10 -6.79
C THR A 49 -7.44 5.68 -8.25
N LEU A 50 -6.25 5.24 -8.65
CA LEU A 50 -6.02 4.65 -9.97
C LEU A 50 -6.79 3.34 -10.14
N GLY A 51 -6.82 2.51 -9.09
CA GLY A 51 -7.61 1.29 -9.02
C GLY A 51 -9.09 1.55 -9.34
N LYS A 52 -9.68 2.56 -8.69
CA LYS A 52 -11.09 2.94 -8.87
C LYS A 52 -11.43 3.38 -10.30
N ARG A 53 -10.47 3.99 -11.02
CA ARG A 53 -10.69 4.40 -12.42
C ARG A 53 -10.78 3.20 -13.36
N GLY A 54 -10.00 2.15 -13.10
CA GLY A 54 -10.10 0.86 -13.79
C GLY A 54 -9.62 0.81 -15.24
N ASP A 55 -9.32 1.95 -15.87
CA ASP A 55 -8.89 2.04 -17.26
C ASP A 55 -7.46 1.51 -17.50
N LEU A 56 -7.15 1.19 -18.77
CA LEU A 56 -5.84 0.64 -19.15
C LEU A 56 -4.69 1.59 -18.81
N ALA A 57 -4.89 2.91 -18.94
CA ALA A 57 -3.84 3.87 -18.63
C ALA A 57 -3.59 3.95 -17.11
N SER A 58 -4.64 3.87 -16.28
CA SER A 58 -4.48 3.75 -14.82
C SER A 58 -3.80 2.46 -14.40
N ARG A 59 -4.09 1.32 -15.05
CA ARG A 59 -3.40 0.04 -14.82
C ARG A 59 -1.90 0.15 -15.12
N ARG A 60 -1.52 0.76 -16.25
CA ARG A 60 -0.10 1.00 -16.61
C ARG A 60 0.60 1.92 -15.61
N LYS A 61 -0.06 2.99 -15.16
CA LYS A 61 0.46 3.90 -14.14
C LYS A 61 0.67 3.23 -12.79
N ALA A 62 -0.28 2.38 -12.37
CA ALA A 62 -0.16 1.61 -11.14
C ALA A 62 0.97 0.57 -11.23
N ALA A 63 1.08 -0.14 -12.35
CA ALA A 63 2.15 -1.13 -12.61
C ALA A 63 3.56 -0.51 -12.58
N ALA A 64 3.71 0.76 -12.99
CA ALA A 64 5.00 1.46 -12.91
C ALA A 64 5.46 1.70 -11.44
N PHE A 65 4.54 1.70 -10.48
CA PHE A 65 4.81 1.98 -9.08
C PHE A 65 4.77 0.72 -8.19
N VAL A 66 3.72 -0.08 -8.28
CA VAL A 66 3.55 -1.32 -7.50
C VAL A 66 4.63 -2.34 -7.90
N ARG A 67 5.12 -3.15 -6.95
CA ARG A 67 6.09 -4.22 -7.24
C ARG A 67 5.38 -5.43 -7.85
N ASN A 68 6.13 -6.22 -8.63
CA ASN A 68 5.62 -7.46 -9.19
C ASN A 68 5.75 -8.57 -8.14
N GLU A 69 4.82 -8.59 -7.21
CA GLU A 69 4.75 -9.55 -6.11
C GLU A 69 3.44 -10.32 -6.16
N VAL A 70 3.49 -11.58 -5.72
CA VAL A 70 2.32 -12.45 -5.59
C VAL A 70 1.64 -12.12 -4.25
N ALA A 71 0.36 -11.76 -4.33
CA ALA A 71 -0.42 -11.35 -3.17
C ALA A 71 -1.29 -12.47 -2.61
N ASP A 72 -1.77 -13.37 -3.47
CA ASP A 72 -2.67 -14.44 -3.08
C ASP A 72 -2.56 -15.62 -4.05
N ILE A 73 -2.67 -16.83 -3.50
CA ILE A 73 -2.66 -18.09 -4.23
C ILE A 73 -3.84 -18.90 -3.68
N HIS A 74 -4.87 -19.10 -4.50
CA HIS A 74 -6.02 -19.92 -4.14
C HIS A 74 -6.27 -20.96 -5.22
N GLU A 75 -6.71 -22.14 -4.78
CA GLU A 75 -7.22 -23.18 -5.66
C GLU A 75 -8.72 -22.96 -5.88
N GLU A 76 -9.11 -22.77 -7.14
CA GLU A 76 -10.50 -22.71 -7.53
C GLU A 76 -10.76 -23.78 -8.60
N LYS A 77 -11.64 -24.74 -8.29
CA LYS A 77 -12.19 -25.73 -9.24
C LYS A 77 -11.11 -26.36 -10.15
N ASP A 78 -10.10 -26.97 -9.54
CA ASP A 78 -8.95 -27.63 -10.17
C ASP A 78 -7.90 -26.72 -10.85
N ALA A 79 -7.98 -25.39 -10.69
CA ALA A 79 -6.97 -24.45 -11.16
C ALA A 79 -6.33 -23.64 -10.01
N VAL A 80 -5.00 -23.55 -10.03
CA VAL A 80 -4.23 -22.66 -9.12
C VAL A 80 -4.25 -21.24 -9.67
N VAL A 81 -5.00 -20.35 -9.03
CA VAL A 81 -5.08 -18.94 -9.43
C VAL A 81 -4.10 -18.13 -8.61
N VAL A 82 -3.11 -17.55 -9.29
CA VAL A 82 -2.09 -16.67 -8.69
C VAL A 82 -2.48 -15.22 -8.95
N LYS A 83 -2.83 -14.48 -7.89
CA LYS A 83 -3.10 -13.04 -7.96
C LYS A 83 -1.86 -12.24 -7.58
N SER A 84 -1.40 -11.41 -8.50
CA SER A 84 -0.41 -10.37 -8.21
C SER A 84 -0.98 -9.25 -7.34
N ALA A 85 -0.12 -8.50 -6.66
CA ALA A 85 -0.50 -7.31 -5.90
C ALA A 85 -1.23 -6.26 -6.78
N LEU A 86 -0.84 -6.15 -8.06
CA LEU A 86 -1.53 -5.31 -9.02
C LEU A 86 -2.96 -5.82 -9.27
N GLN A 87 -3.15 -7.12 -9.50
CA GLN A 87 -4.49 -7.68 -9.71
C GLN A 87 -5.35 -7.48 -8.46
N LYS A 88 -4.84 -7.80 -7.27
CA LYS A 88 -5.54 -7.61 -5.98
C LYS A 88 -5.99 -6.15 -5.78
N LEU A 89 -5.17 -5.17 -6.16
CA LEU A 89 -5.54 -3.76 -6.11
C LEU A 89 -6.80 -3.45 -6.93
N PHE A 90 -6.90 -3.99 -8.16
CA PHE A 90 -8.00 -3.69 -9.07
C PHE A 90 -9.23 -4.59 -8.88
N SER A 91 -9.05 -5.85 -8.46
CA SER A 91 -10.15 -6.81 -8.26
C SER A 91 -10.80 -6.69 -6.89
N ASP A 92 -9.99 -6.55 -5.84
CA ASP A 92 -10.48 -6.74 -4.47
C ASP A 92 -10.50 -5.41 -3.72
N VAL A 93 -9.41 -4.63 -3.77
CA VAL A 93 -9.26 -3.41 -2.96
C VAL A 93 -10.06 -2.23 -3.54
N ALA A 94 -9.87 -1.93 -4.83
CA ALA A 94 -10.49 -0.75 -5.44
C ALA A 94 -12.04 -0.78 -5.45
N PRO A 95 -12.70 -1.92 -5.75
CA PRO A 95 -14.16 -1.97 -5.73
C PRO A 95 -14.77 -1.71 -4.35
N ARG A 96 -14.12 -2.13 -3.25
CA ARG A 96 -14.57 -1.85 -1.87
C ARG A 96 -14.70 -0.35 -1.58
N TYR A 97 -13.94 0.49 -2.29
CA TYR A 97 -13.92 1.93 -2.10
C TYR A 97 -14.63 2.72 -3.19
N LYS A 98 -15.46 2.08 -4.02
CA LYS A 98 -16.14 2.73 -5.14
C LYS A 98 -16.88 4.01 -4.72
N ASP A 99 -17.63 3.93 -3.62
CA ASP A 99 -18.47 5.03 -3.13
C ASP A 99 -17.73 5.99 -2.18
N ARG A 100 -16.52 5.65 -1.76
CA ARG A 100 -15.72 6.48 -0.84
C ARG A 100 -14.84 7.48 -1.60
N ASN A 101 -14.95 8.76 -1.28
CA ASN A 101 -14.13 9.83 -1.86
C ASN A 101 -12.91 10.18 -0.99
N GLY A 102 -11.90 9.32 -1.02
CA GLY A 102 -10.65 9.51 -0.28
C GLY A 102 -10.69 8.97 1.16
N GLY A 103 -9.54 9.00 1.84
CA GLY A 103 -9.44 8.43 3.20
C GLY A 103 -9.60 6.91 3.23
N TYR A 104 -8.87 6.21 2.35
CA TYR A 104 -8.90 4.74 2.26
C TYR A 104 -8.03 4.04 3.30
N THR A 105 -7.18 4.80 4.01
CA THR A 105 -6.27 4.26 5.01
C THR A 105 -6.50 4.90 6.38
N ARG A 106 -6.24 4.14 7.43
CA ARG A 106 -6.24 4.59 8.83
C ARG A 106 -4.87 4.34 9.44
N ILE A 107 -4.42 5.27 10.28
CA ILE A 107 -3.20 5.15 11.08
C ILE A 107 -3.59 5.06 12.54
N LEU A 108 -3.25 3.95 13.19
CA LEU A 108 -3.44 3.74 14.63
C LEU A 108 -2.09 3.79 15.33
N LYS A 109 -1.97 4.61 16.37
CA LYS A 109 -0.75 4.67 17.17
C LYS A 109 -0.67 3.44 18.08
N LEU A 110 0.50 2.82 18.15
CA LEU A 110 0.76 1.80 19.15
C LEU A 110 1.08 2.46 20.49
N ALA A 111 0.64 1.83 21.57
CA ALA A 111 0.78 2.38 22.93
C ALA A 111 2.24 2.46 23.37
N VAL A 112 3.08 1.53 22.91
CA VAL A 112 4.48 1.43 23.31
C VAL A 112 5.39 1.73 22.11
N PRO A 113 6.40 2.61 22.27
CA PRO A 113 7.46 2.77 21.28
C PRO A 113 8.23 1.47 21.07
N ARG A 114 8.90 1.32 19.93
CA ARG A 114 9.72 0.12 19.69
C ARG A 114 10.86 0.03 20.70
N LYS A 115 11.02 -1.15 21.30
CA LYS A 115 12.13 -1.46 22.20
C LYS A 115 13.47 -1.38 21.43
N GLY A 116 14.43 -0.65 21.98
CA GLY A 116 15.79 -0.50 21.44
C GLY A 116 16.08 0.87 20.83
N ASP A 117 15.16 1.43 20.03
CA ASP A 117 15.36 2.73 19.37
C ASP A 117 14.28 3.78 19.72
N ALA A 118 13.34 3.43 20.60
CA ALA A 118 12.22 4.28 21.02
C ALA A 118 11.41 4.88 19.85
N ALA A 119 11.42 4.23 18.68
CA ALA A 119 10.74 4.77 17.52
C ALA A 119 9.20 4.70 17.71
N PRO A 120 8.46 5.79 17.39
CA PRO A 120 7.00 5.76 17.46
C PRO A 120 6.45 4.85 16.36
N MET A 121 5.85 3.74 16.77
CA MET A 121 5.27 2.74 15.89
C MET A 121 3.77 2.96 15.71
N VAL A 122 3.29 2.63 14.52
CA VAL A 122 1.89 2.74 14.13
C VAL A 122 1.48 1.53 13.29
N ILE A 123 0.21 1.20 13.34
CA ILE A 123 -0.45 0.33 12.38
C ILE A 123 -1.02 1.23 11.28
N LEU A 124 -0.72 0.91 10.02
CA LEU A 124 -1.37 1.47 8.85
C LEU A 124 -2.25 0.37 8.24
N GLU A 125 -3.55 0.63 8.14
CA GLU A 125 -4.53 -0.33 7.63
C GLU A 125 -5.45 0.30 6.57
N LEU A 126 -5.94 -0.54 5.67
CA LEU A 126 -7.07 -0.26 4.79
C LEU A 126 -8.37 -0.29 5.62
N VAL A 127 -9.33 0.58 5.27
CA VAL A 127 -10.59 0.77 6.04
C VAL A 127 -11.75 -0.02 5.48
#